data_AF-A0A7C7QL99-F1
#
_entry.id   AF-A0A7C7QL99-F1
#
_cell.length_a   1.000
_cell.length_b   1.000
_cell.length_c   1.000
_cell.angle_alpha   90.00
_cell.angle_beta   90.00
_cell.angle_gamma   90.00
#
_symmetry.space_group_name_H-M   'P 1'
#
loop_
_entity.id
_entity.type
_entity.pdbx_description
1 polymer ?
#
loop_
_entity_poly.entity_id
_entity_poly.type
_entity_poly.pdbx_seq_one_letter_code
_entity_poly.pdbx_strand_id
1 'polypeptide(L)'
;MPEYYEEFRYMLQEDMLKAKEKILEIDKAFAKKFGREYGLLERYQTDDAEIILLTMGSLSGSLKEIVDEYRQHGERIGFVKLRTFRPFPAKELETELANTKAVAVLEKDISPGLSGALFTDLSAALVNAERSPLLLNFICGLAGRDISPLQIREAVKSAMEAAETGRVKKPVQWLGLRETLVGLR
;
A
#
# COMPACT_ATOMS: atom_id res chain seq x y z
N MET A 1 -18.15 34.03 -1.85
CA MET A 1 -17.90 32.74 -2.53
C MET A 1 -18.80 32.69 -3.75
N PRO A 2 -18.33 32.24 -4.93
CA PRO A 2 -19.20 32.06 -6.09
C PRO A 2 -20.34 31.10 -5.76
N GLU A 3 -21.54 31.35 -6.29
CA GLU A 3 -22.75 30.53 -6.04
C GLU A 3 -22.58 29.06 -6.45
N TYR A 4 -21.73 28.78 -7.45
CA TYR A 4 -21.58 27.46 -8.06
C TYR A 4 -20.33 26.68 -7.60
N TYR A 5 -19.71 27.08 -6.49
CA TYR A 5 -18.43 26.49 -6.08
C TYR A 5 -18.57 25.02 -5.67
N GLU A 6 -19.67 24.64 -5.02
CA GLU A 6 -19.94 23.28 -4.60
C GLU A 6 -20.18 22.36 -5.81
N GLU A 7 -20.99 22.81 -6.77
CA GLU A 7 -21.26 22.12 -8.03
C GLU A 7 -19.97 21.93 -8.83
N PHE A 8 -19.09 22.93 -8.85
CA PHE A 8 -17.78 22.79 -9.47
C PHE A 8 -16.92 21.72 -8.80
N ARG A 9 -16.90 21.66 -7.47
CA ARG A 9 -16.18 20.61 -6.72
C ARG A 9 -16.78 19.23 -6.97
N TYR A 10 -18.10 19.13 -7.07
CA TYR A 10 -18.78 17.89 -7.44
C TYR A 10 -18.40 17.43 -8.85
N MET A 11 -18.46 18.31 -9.86
CA MET A 11 -18.04 17.99 -11.23
C MET A 11 -16.59 17.51 -11.29
N LEU A 12 -15.68 18.19 -10.59
CA LEU A 12 -14.28 17.79 -10.49
C LEU A 12 -14.11 16.38 -9.87
N GLN A 13 -14.90 16.08 -8.83
CA GLN A 13 -14.90 14.75 -8.20
C GLN A 13 -15.40 13.69 -9.19
N GLU A 14 -16.51 13.93 -9.86
CA GLU A 14 -17.07 13.00 -10.84
C GLU A 14 -16.10 12.73 -12.00
N ASP A 15 -15.43 13.77 -12.50
CA ASP A 15 -14.44 13.62 -13.57
C ASP A 15 -13.21 12.83 -13.10
N MET A 16 -12.78 13.03 -11.84
CA MET A 16 -11.72 12.22 -11.25
C MET A 16 -12.13 10.75 -11.13
N LEU A 17 -13.38 10.45 -10.76
CA LEU A 17 -13.88 9.08 -10.69
C LEU A 17 -13.90 8.41 -12.07
N LYS A 18 -14.38 9.13 -13.10
CA LYS A 18 -14.38 8.66 -14.50
C LYS A 18 -12.98 8.42 -15.05
N ALA A 19 -11.97 9.16 -14.57
CA ALA A 19 -10.58 8.96 -14.99
C ALA A 19 -10.10 7.52 -14.76
N LYS A 20 -10.65 6.80 -13.77
CA LYS A 20 -10.33 5.39 -13.51
C LYS A 20 -10.59 4.50 -14.74
N GLU A 21 -11.77 4.66 -15.35
CA GLU A 21 -12.16 3.88 -16.54
C GLU A 21 -11.21 4.16 -17.70
N LYS A 22 -10.85 5.44 -17.88
CA LYS A 22 -9.92 5.83 -18.94
C LYS A 22 -8.52 5.29 -18.73
N ILE A 23 -8.03 5.23 -17.48
CA ILE A 23 -6.74 4.61 -17.16
C ILE A 23 -6.74 3.15 -17.60
N LEU A 24 -7.79 2.38 -17.28
CA LEU A 24 -7.90 0.97 -17.65
C LEU A 24 -8.04 0.77 -19.17
N GLU A 25 -8.77 1.64 -19.86
CA GLU A 25 -8.88 1.62 -21.32
C GLU A 25 -7.51 1.83 -21.98
N ILE A 26 -6.76 2.84 -21.54
CA ILE A 26 -5.42 3.14 -22.07
C ILE A 26 -4.42 2.05 -21.72
N ASP A 27 -4.50 1.45 -20.53
CA ASP A 27 -3.65 0.32 -20.15
C ASP A 27 -3.84 -0.87 -21.09
N LYS A 28 -5.09 -1.22 -21.43
CA LYS A 28 -5.40 -2.27 -22.42
C LYS A 28 -4.89 -1.93 -23.82
N ALA A 29 -5.04 -0.67 -24.26
CA ALA A 29 -4.51 -0.23 -25.54
C ALA A 29 -2.97 -0.28 -25.56
N PHE A 30 -2.32 0.05 -24.45
CA PHE A 30 -0.89 -0.05 -24.27
C PHE A 30 -0.42 -1.51 -24.31
N ALA A 31 -1.13 -2.42 -23.62
CA ALA A 31 -0.86 -3.85 -23.65
C ALA A 31 -0.96 -4.42 -25.07
N LYS A 32 -2.00 -4.06 -25.83
CA LYS A 32 -2.16 -4.47 -27.23
C LYS A 32 -0.99 -4.00 -28.12
N LYS A 33 -0.46 -2.80 -27.88
CA LYS A 33 0.59 -2.20 -28.70
C LYS A 33 2.01 -2.62 -28.31
N PHE A 34 2.26 -2.84 -27.02
CA PHE A 34 3.60 -3.00 -26.46
C PHE A 34 3.79 -4.30 -25.67
N GLY A 35 2.77 -5.14 -25.55
CA GLY A 35 2.85 -6.44 -24.87
C GLY A 35 3.02 -6.34 -23.34
N ARG A 36 2.73 -5.19 -22.73
CA ARG A 36 2.87 -4.95 -21.29
C ARG A 36 1.57 -4.39 -20.73
N GLU A 37 1.05 -5.02 -19.71
CA GLU A 37 -0.17 -4.61 -18.99
C GLU A 37 0.20 -4.29 -17.55
N TYR A 38 -0.52 -3.36 -16.93
CA TYR A 38 -0.14 -2.89 -15.60
C TYR A 38 -1.31 -2.65 -14.64
N GLY A 39 -2.46 -2.20 -15.13
CA GLY A 39 -3.64 -1.88 -14.34
C GLY A 39 -3.43 -0.80 -13.25
N LEU A 40 -4.38 -0.75 -12.31
CA LEU A 40 -4.38 0.15 -11.15
C LEU A 40 -3.48 -0.36 -10.01
N LEU A 41 -3.33 -1.68 -9.94
CA LEU A 41 -2.56 -2.42 -8.95
C LEU A 41 -1.68 -3.43 -9.69
N GLU A 42 -0.40 -3.45 -9.37
CA GLU A 42 0.49 -4.55 -9.77
C GLU A 42 0.58 -5.55 -8.61
N ARG A 43 0.28 -6.81 -8.90
CA ARG A 43 0.21 -7.90 -7.92
C ARG A 43 1.39 -8.84 -8.10
N TYR A 44 1.85 -9.43 -7.01
CA TYR A 44 2.91 -10.41 -7.01
C TYR A 44 2.71 -11.43 -5.89
N GLN A 45 2.46 -12.69 -6.26
CA GLN A 45 2.20 -13.80 -5.34
C GLN A 45 1.10 -13.51 -4.30
N THR A 46 -0.06 -13.03 -4.76
CA THR A 46 -1.16 -12.60 -3.87
C THR A 46 -2.30 -13.62 -3.72
N ASP A 47 -2.43 -14.59 -4.63
CA ASP A 47 -3.59 -15.50 -4.71
C ASP A 47 -3.89 -16.26 -3.41
N ASP A 48 -2.86 -16.66 -2.67
CA ASP A 48 -2.95 -17.40 -1.41
C ASP A 48 -2.32 -16.63 -0.21
N ALA A 49 -1.99 -15.36 -0.41
CA ALA A 49 -1.24 -14.58 0.57
C ALA A 49 -2.07 -14.30 1.84
N GLU A 50 -1.53 -14.66 3.00
CA GLU A 50 -2.07 -14.24 4.29
C GLU A 50 -1.54 -12.87 4.71
N ILE A 51 -0.39 -12.46 4.18
CA ILE A 51 0.24 -11.17 4.48
C ILE A 51 0.53 -10.46 3.16
N ILE A 52 0.16 -9.18 3.06
CA ILE A 52 0.50 -8.35 1.90
C ILE A 52 1.45 -7.23 2.31
N LEU A 53 2.54 -7.10 1.54
CA LEU A 53 3.34 -5.88 1.51
C LEU A 53 2.73 -4.93 0.50
N LEU A 54 2.32 -3.74 0.91
CA LEU A 54 1.76 -2.71 0.06
C LEU A 54 2.73 -1.52 -0.03
N THR A 55 3.03 -1.05 -1.25
CA THR A 55 3.83 0.17 -1.45
C THR A 55 3.39 0.94 -2.69
N MET A 56 3.97 2.13 -2.86
CA MET A 56 3.99 2.87 -4.11
C MET A 56 5.44 3.20 -4.52
N GLY A 57 5.71 3.27 -5.81
CA GLY A 57 6.99 3.77 -6.32
C GLY A 57 8.11 2.73 -6.34
N SER A 58 9.32 3.13 -5.94
CA SER A 58 10.58 2.43 -6.26
C SER A 58 10.90 1.22 -5.38
N LEU A 59 10.19 1.00 -4.27
CA LEU A 59 10.46 -0.11 -3.36
C LEU A 59 10.02 -1.47 -3.91
N SER A 60 9.29 -1.49 -5.04
CA SER A 60 8.71 -2.71 -5.60
C SER A 60 9.71 -3.82 -5.89
N GLY A 61 10.91 -3.49 -6.39
CA GLY A 61 11.93 -4.51 -6.71
C GLY A 61 12.38 -5.26 -5.46
N SER A 62 12.84 -4.52 -4.45
CA SER A 62 13.30 -5.09 -3.17
C SER A 62 12.20 -5.86 -2.44
N LEU A 63 10.93 -5.44 -2.53
CA LEU A 63 9.82 -6.17 -1.92
C LEU A 63 9.56 -7.51 -2.59
N LYS A 64 9.69 -7.61 -3.92
CA LYS A 64 9.55 -8.89 -4.63
C LYS A 64 10.64 -9.88 -4.22
N GLU A 65 11.88 -9.42 -4.09
CA GLU A 65 13.00 -10.25 -3.60
C GLU A 65 12.72 -10.79 -2.18
N ILE A 66 12.21 -9.94 -1.29
CA ILE A 66 11.84 -10.36 0.07
C ILE A 66 10.64 -11.31 0.04
N VAL A 67 9.64 -11.07 -0.80
CA VAL A 67 8.51 -12.00 -0.97
C VAL A 67 9.01 -13.37 -1.43
N ASP A 68 9.87 -13.43 -2.45
CA ASP A 68 10.43 -14.69 -2.96
C ASP A 68 11.18 -15.44 -1.88
N GLU A 69 11.99 -14.74 -1.09
CA GLU A 69 12.74 -15.36 0.01
C GLU A 69 11.80 -15.98 1.06
N TYR A 70 10.80 -15.25 1.54
CA TYR A 70 9.88 -15.77 2.54
C TYR A 70 9.01 -16.92 1.99
N ARG A 71 8.62 -16.83 0.72
CA ARG A 71 7.89 -17.89 0.01
C ARG A 71 8.69 -19.18 -0.12
N GLN A 72 10.01 -19.09 -0.34
CA GLN A 72 10.90 -20.26 -0.30
C GLN A 72 10.94 -20.94 1.07
N HIS A 73 10.63 -20.21 2.14
CA HIS A 73 10.52 -20.74 3.50
C HIS A 73 9.08 -21.18 3.87
N GLY A 74 8.15 -21.19 2.92
CA GLY A 74 6.78 -21.63 3.11
C GLY A 74 5.81 -20.56 3.64
N GLU A 75 6.26 -19.31 3.75
CA GLU A 75 5.43 -18.21 4.25
C GLU A 75 4.53 -17.66 3.14
N ARG A 76 3.24 -17.51 3.44
CA ARG A 76 2.23 -17.02 2.48
C ARG A 76 2.19 -15.50 2.44
N ILE A 77 3.26 -14.91 1.91
CA ILE A 77 3.38 -13.45 1.75
C ILE A 77 3.25 -13.04 0.27
N GLY A 78 2.49 -11.98 0.01
CA GLY A 78 2.36 -11.37 -1.30
C GLY A 78 2.77 -9.92 -1.29
N PHE A 79 2.84 -9.34 -2.49
CA PHE A 79 3.16 -7.94 -2.69
C PHE A 79 2.15 -7.29 -3.63
N VAL A 80 1.69 -6.10 -3.25
CA VAL A 80 0.86 -5.22 -4.06
C VAL A 80 1.57 -3.88 -4.21
N LYS A 81 1.70 -3.43 -5.45
CA LYS A 81 2.10 -2.06 -5.77
C LYS A 81 0.87 -1.26 -6.18
N LEU A 82 0.61 -0.18 -5.45
CA LEU A 82 -0.34 0.83 -5.92
C LEU A 82 0.27 1.61 -7.07
N ARG A 83 -0.38 1.59 -8.24
CA ARG A 83 0.06 2.36 -9.42
C ARG A 83 -0.72 3.65 -9.61
N THR A 84 -1.98 3.66 -9.21
CA THR A 84 -2.87 4.82 -9.31
C THR A 84 -3.25 5.27 -7.92
N PHE A 85 -2.71 6.40 -7.45
CA PHE A 85 -3.07 6.96 -6.15
C PHE A 85 -4.38 7.75 -6.19
N ARG A 86 -4.66 8.43 -7.30
CA ARG A 86 -5.92 9.13 -7.58
C ARG A 86 -6.37 8.88 -9.02
N PRO A 87 -7.65 8.54 -9.28
CA PRO A 87 -8.67 8.16 -8.28
C PRO A 87 -8.24 6.92 -7.48
N PHE A 88 -8.48 6.92 -6.16
CA PHE A 88 -8.00 5.86 -5.29
C PHE A 88 -8.75 4.53 -5.59
N PRO A 89 -8.05 3.40 -5.80
CA PRO A 89 -8.65 2.15 -6.21
C PRO A 89 -9.19 1.35 -5.00
N ALA A 90 -10.13 1.95 -4.26
CA ALA A 90 -10.68 1.39 -3.03
C ALA A 90 -11.30 0.00 -3.24
N LYS A 91 -12.17 -0.16 -4.25
CA LYS A 91 -12.84 -1.44 -4.55
C LYS A 91 -11.85 -2.54 -4.93
N GLU A 92 -10.83 -2.18 -5.71
CA GLU A 92 -9.81 -3.11 -6.16
C GLU A 92 -8.90 -3.54 -5.00
N LEU A 93 -8.55 -2.63 -4.09
CA LEU A 93 -7.81 -2.94 -2.87
C LEU A 93 -8.65 -3.76 -1.88
N GLU A 94 -9.92 -3.43 -1.68
CA GLU A 94 -10.84 -4.20 -0.83
C GLU A 94 -10.93 -5.65 -1.31
N THR A 95 -11.16 -5.84 -2.62
CA THR A 95 -11.21 -7.19 -3.22
C THR A 95 -9.90 -7.93 -3.05
N GLU A 96 -8.77 -7.27 -3.30
CA GLU A 96 -7.43 -7.88 -3.20
C GLU A 96 -7.10 -8.31 -1.77
N LEU A 97 -7.54 -7.54 -0.78
CA LEU A 97 -7.14 -7.69 0.60
C LEU A 97 -8.14 -8.48 1.45
N ALA A 98 -9.31 -8.83 0.91
CA ALA A 98 -10.43 -9.44 1.64
C ALA A 98 -10.09 -10.75 2.37
N ASN A 99 -9.11 -11.52 1.86
CA ASN A 99 -8.70 -12.81 2.44
C ASN A 99 -7.33 -12.74 3.16
N THR A 100 -6.76 -11.54 3.28
CA THR A 100 -5.48 -11.33 3.94
C THR A 100 -5.69 -11.13 5.44
N LYS A 101 -4.74 -11.57 6.26
CA LYS A 101 -4.75 -11.38 7.72
C LYS A 101 -4.13 -10.05 8.13
N ALA A 102 -3.05 -9.65 7.46
CA ALA A 102 -2.35 -8.41 7.73
C ALA A 102 -1.78 -7.76 6.48
N VAL A 103 -1.72 -6.43 6.48
CA VAL A 103 -1.11 -5.62 5.43
C VAL A 103 -0.06 -4.70 6.04
N ALA A 104 1.18 -4.84 5.58
CA ALA A 104 2.25 -3.91 5.88
C ALA A 104 2.35 -2.87 4.76
N VAL A 105 1.97 -1.63 5.06
CA VAL A 105 2.08 -0.50 4.15
C VAL A 105 3.44 0.17 4.35
N LEU A 106 4.36 -0.05 3.42
CA LEU A 106 5.66 0.61 3.39
C LEU A 106 5.59 1.84 2.48
N GLU A 107 5.82 3.02 3.01
CA GLU A 107 5.76 4.25 2.24
C GLU A 107 6.84 5.27 2.61
N LYS A 108 7.15 6.13 1.63
CA LYS A 108 8.14 7.21 1.72
C LYS A 108 7.46 8.55 1.96
N ASP A 109 6.45 8.54 2.82
CA ASP A 109 5.61 9.68 3.14
C ASP A 109 5.26 9.65 4.62
N ILE A 110 5.03 10.82 5.20
CA ILE A 110 4.45 10.96 6.53
C ILE A 110 3.58 12.22 6.50
N SER A 111 2.31 12.09 6.86
CA SER A 111 1.44 13.22 7.21
C SER A 111 1.52 13.46 8.72
N PRO A 112 2.29 14.47 9.18
CA PRO A 112 2.55 14.66 10.60
C PRO A 112 1.26 14.79 11.40
N GLY A 113 1.18 14.08 12.53
CA GLY A 113 -0.02 14.01 13.36
C GLY A 113 -0.89 12.77 13.14
N LEU A 114 -0.60 11.96 12.10
CA LEU A 114 -1.33 10.70 11.87
C LEU A 114 -0.42 9.55 11.41
N SER A 115 -0.26 9.40 10.10
CA SER A 115 0.42 8.28 9.44
C SER A 115 0.79 8.67 8.01
N GLY A 116 1.31 7.76 7.20
CA GLY A 116 1.49 8.05 5.77
C GLY A 116 0.17 8.14 5.01
N ALA A 117 0.18 8.86 3.88
CA ALA A 117 -1.01 9.13 3.08
C ALA A 117 -1.63 7.85 2.51
N LEU A 118 -0.80 6.88 2.06
CA LEU A 118 -1.29 5.62 1.52
C LEU A 118 -2.00 4.80 2.58
N PHE A 119 -1.39 4.67 3.77
CA PHE A 119 -2.03 3.98 4.87
C PHE A 119 -3.34 4.63 5.30
N THR A 120 -3.38 5.98 5.33
CA THR A 120 -4.59 6.72 5.71
C THR A 120 -5.75 6.47 4.74
N ASP A 121 -5.49 6.59 3.43
CA ASP A 121 -6.51 6.35 2.41
C ASP A 121 -6.96 4.87 2.36
N LEU A 122 -6.02 3.94 2.55
CA LEU A 122 -6.34 2.51 2.65
C LEU A 122 -7.23 2.23 3.86
N SER A 123 -6.89 2.80 5.02
CA SER A 123 -7.68 2.64 6.24
C SER A 123 -9.10 3.17 6.06
N ALA A 124 -9.25 4.33 5.43
CA ALA A 124 -10.55 4.91 5.09
C ALA A 124 -11.33 4.04 4.08
N ALA A 125 -10.64 3.44 3.11
CA ALA A 125 -11.26 2.55 2.14
C ALA A 125 -11.77 1.23 2.77
N LEU A 126 -11.09 0.73 3.80
CA LEU A 126 -11.39 -0.57 4.41
C LEU A 126 -12.24 -0.49 5.68
N VAL A 127 -12.49 0.70 6.24
CA VAL A 127 -13.21 0.85 7.52
C VAL A 127 -14.63 0.27 7.50
N ASN A 128 -15.27 0.28 6.33
CA ASN A 128 -16.62 -0.25 6.12
C ASN A 128 -16.63 -1.53 5.25
N ALA A 129 -15.47 -2.11 4.96
CA ALA A 129 -15.39 -3.36 4.23
C ALA A 129 -15.95 -4.50 5.08
N GLU A 130 -16.58 -5.50 4.45
CA GLU A 130 -17.09 -6.68 5.15
C GLU A 130 -15.96 -7.45 5.85
N ARG A 131 -14.79 -7.48 5.21
CA ARG A 131 -13.57 -8.07 5.75
C ARG A 131 -12.43 -7.07 5.59
N SER A 132 -11.70 -6.85 6.67
CA SER A 132 -10.57 -5.94 6.69
C SER A 132 -9.39 -6.59 7.42
N PRO A 133 -8.19 -6.64 6.80
CA PRO A 133 -6.99 -7.12 7.45
C PRO A 133 -6.53 -6.15 8.54
N LEU A 134 -5.63 -6.63 9.40
CA LEU A 134 -4.87 -5.75 10.28
C LEU A 134 -3.91 -4.89 9.46
N LEU A 135 -3.99 -3.57 9.64
CA LEU A 135 -3.15 -2.63 8.91
C LEU A 135 -1.98 -2.16 9.78
N LEU A 136 -0.77 -2.17 9.20
CA LEU A 136 0.44 -1.61 9.79
C LEU A 136 1.07 -0.64 8.79
N ASN A 137 1.58 0.48 9.29
CA ASN A 137 2.27 1.50 8.52
C ASN A 137 3.75 1.56 8.89
N PHE A 138 4.60 1.60 7.87
CA PHE A 138 6.05 1.67 8.00
C PHE A 138 6.58 2.87 7.23
N ILE A 139 6.93 3.91 7.98
CA ILE A 139 7.56 5.12 7.46
C ILE A 139 9.03 4.82 7.20
N CYS A 140 9.47 4.96 5.95
CA CYS A 140 10.82 4.60 5.55
C CYS A 140 11.33 5.48 4.41
N GLY A 141 12.64 5.46 4.14
CA GLY A 141 13.23 6.08 2.96
C GLY A 141 12.97 7.58 2.73
N LEU A 142 12.59 8.32 3.77
CA LEU A 142 12.37 9.77 3.70
C LEU A 142 13.65 10.48 3.23
N ALA A 143 13.47 11.52 2.42
CA ALA A 143 14.55 12.28 1.79
C ALA A 143 15.56 11.41 1.02
N GLY A 144 15.10 10.29 0.44
CA GLY A 144 15.94 9.40 -0.37
C GLY A 144 16.89 8.52 0.44
N ARG A 145 16.67 8.39 1.76
CA ARG A 145 17.41 7.42 2.57
C ARG A 145 17.21 6.02 2.02
N ASP A 146 18.29 5.25 2.03
CA ASP A 146 18.25 3.86 1.61
C ASP A 146 17.37 3.02 2.54
N ILE A 147 16.71 2.02 1.96
CA ILE A 147 15.86 1.06 2.68
C ILE A 147 16.50 -0.31 2.56
N SER A 148 17.08 -0.79 3.64
CA SER A 148 17.81 -2.05 3.62
C SER A 148 16.86 -3.25 3.64
N PRO A 149 17.27 -4.42 3.11
CA PRO A 149 16.52 -5.66 3.25
C PRO A 149 16.14 -5.99 4.70
N LEU A 150 17.03 -5.69 5.66
CA LEU A 150 16.77 -5.89 7.10
C LEU A 150 15.55 -5.10 7.57
N GLN A 151 15.42 -3.83 7.15
CA GLN A 151 14.27 -3.00 7.50
C GLN A 151 12.97 -3.54 6.92
N ILE A 152 13.01 -4.09 5.71
CA ILE A 152 11.83 -4.73 5.12
C ILE A 152 11.45 -5.98 5.92
N ARG A 153 12.43 -6.79 6.34
CA ARG A 153 12.20 -7.96 7.22
C ARG A 153 11.57 -7.59 8.56
N GLU A 154 11.94 -6.45 9.14
CA GLU A 154 11.30 -5.93 10.36
C GLU A 154 9.80 -5.67 10.15
N ALA A 155 9.43 -5.11 8.99
CA ALA A 155 8.03 -4.92 8.62
C ALA A 155 7.29 -6.25 8.43
N VAL A 156 7.91 -7.20 7.70
CA VAL A 156 7.36 -8.55 7.50
C VAL A 156 7.11 -9.24 8.84
N LYS A 157 8.11 -9.27 9.73
CA LYS A 157 8.01 -9.88 11.06
C LYS A 157 6.87 -9.27 11.88
N SER A 158 6.74 -7.94 11.85
CA SER A 158 5.66 -7.24 12.56
C SER A 158 4.28 -7.58 12.01
N ALA A 159 4.16 -7.75 10.69
CA ALA A 159 2.92 -8.17 10.05
C ALA A 159 2.57 -9.63 10.34
N MET A 160 3.57 -10.53 10.36
CA MET A 160 3.39 -11.93 10.76
C MET A 160 2.92 -12.04 12.21
N GLU A 161 3.55 -11.30 13.13
CA GLU A 161 3.14 -11.26 14.53
C GLU A 161 1.70 -10.73 14.68
N ALA A 162 1.33 -9.69 13.92
CA ALA A 162 -0.04 -9.18 13.92
C ALA A 162 -1.03 -10.24 13.38
N ALA A 163 -0.69 -10.92 12.29
CA ALA A 163 -1.51 -11.97 11.68
C ALA A 163 -1.70 -13.18 12.61
N GLU A 164 -0.68 -13.56 13.37
CA GLU A 164 -0.72 -14.66 14.34
C GLU A 164 -1.52 -14.28 15.60
N THR A 165 -1.29 -13.09 16.14
CA THR A 165 -1.90 -12.65 17.41
C THR A 165 -3.28 -12.01 17.26
N GLY A 166 -3.67 -11.64 16.03
CA GLY A 166 -4.88 -10.88 15.78
C GLY A 166 -4.83 -9.43 16.29
N ARG A 167 -3.64 -8.90 16.64
CA ARG A 167 -3.50 -7.57 17.25
C ARG A 167 -2.32 -6.78 16.70
N VAL A 168 -2.57 -5.50 16.41
CA VAL A 168 -1.52 -4.53 16.09
C VAL A 168 -1.06 -3.80 17.36
N LYS A 169 0.21 -3.96 17.75
CA LYS A 169 0.78 -3.27 18.93
C LYS A 169 1.09 -1.80 18.65
N LYS A 170 1.67 -1.52 17.49
CA LYS A 170 2.05 -0.18 17.02
C LYS A 170 1.61 -0.03 15.57
N PRO A 171 0.53 0.72 15.30
CA PRO A 171 0.02 0.91 13.94
C PRO A 171 1.02 1.63 13.03
N VAL A 172 1.75 2.61 13.54
CA VAL A 172 2.77 3.35 12.79
C VAL A 172 4.15 3.08 13.37
N GLN A 173 5.09 2.71 12.51
CA GLN A 173 6.46 2.35 12.88
C GLN A 173 7.44 3.03 11.93
N TRP A 174 8.63 3.36 12.44
CA TRP A 174 9.66 4.05 11.67
C TRP A 174 10.83 3.10 11.40
N LEU A 175 11.06 2.80 10.12
CA LEU A 175 12.16 1.93 9.73
C LEU A 175 13.43 2.76 9.50
N GLY A 176 14.53 2.35 10.15
CA GLY A 176 15.81 3.03 10.02
C GLY A 176 15.90 4.38 10.73
N LEU A 177 14.98 4.69 11.65
CA LEU A 177 15.10 5.86 12.51
C LEU A 177 16.38 5.77 13.34
N ARG A 178 17.20 6.81 13.30
CA ARG A 178 18.37 6.92 14.16
C ARG A 178 17.91 7.51 15.49
N GLU A 179 17.38 6.65 16.36
CA GLU A 179 16.73 7.02 17.61
C GLU A 179 17.60 7.98 18.46
N THR A 180 18.92 7.75 18.53
CA THR A 180 19.86 8.60 19.27
C THR A 180 19.90 10.05 18.81
N LEU A 181 19.64 10.33 17.52
CA LEU A 181 19.61 11.71 16.98
C LEU A 181 18.33 12.46 17.38
N VAL A 182 17.32 11.75 17.85
CA VAL A 182 16.02 12.33 18.26
C VAL A 182 15.77 12.13 19.76
N GLY A 183 16.81 11.80 20.54
CA GLY A 183 16.74 11.63 21.99
C GLY A 183 15.94 10.40 22.42
N LEU A 184 15.76 9.43 21.53
CA LEU A 184 15.17 8.14 21.83
C LEU A 184 16.33 7.14 22.02
N ARG A 185 16.35 6.44 23.16
CA ARG A 185 17.49 5.63 23.69
C ARG A 185 18.68 6.41 24.22
#